data_AF-A0A257XAG5-F1
#
_entry.id   AF-A0A257XAG5-F1
#
_cell.length_a   1.000
_cell.length_b   1.000
_cell.length_c   1.000
_cell.angle_alpha   90.00
_cell.angle_beta   90.00
_cell.angle_gamma   90.00
#
_symmetry.space_group_name_H-M   'P 1'
#
loop_
_entity.id
_entity.type
_entity.pdbx_description
1 polymer ?
#
loop_
_entity_poly.entity_id
_entity_poly.type
_entity_poly.pdbx_seq_one_letter_code
_entity_poly.pdbx_strand_id
1 'polypeptide(L)'
;MSIAARRLDEIEFDNLFVRSLPADPSADMRSRPVIDASYTLTSPTPVAAPELLAWSDVLGAQLGLHRPARIDAAVEALAGNRILSGMQPYAARYGGHQFGNWAGQLGDGRAITLGEMIDTAGQRQELQLKGAGPTPYSRRADGRAVLRSSVREFLCSEAMFHLGIPTTRALSLVATGDQVVRDMFYDGHPEYEPGAIVCRVAPSFVRFGHFEILASHEELDLQRKLAEWVMTHHFPGITSPADWFAEICRRTAV
;
A
#
# COMPACT_ATOMS: atom_id res chain seq x y z
N MET A 1 -16.78 16.64 20.20
CA MET A 1 -16.91 17.51 19.01
C MET A 1 -16.85 16.61 17.79
N SER A 2 -17.87 16.61 16.93
CA SER A 2 -17.79 15.92 15.64
C SER A 2 -16.73 16.63 14.81
N ILE A 3 -15.63 15.95 14.49
CA ILE A 3 -14.67 16.45 13.51
C ILE A 3 -15.43 16.46 12.19
N ALA A 4 -15.62 17.64 11.60
CA ALA A 4 -16.21 17.75 10.27
C ALA A 4 -15.36 16.93 9.30
N ALA A 5 -16.00 16.10 8.47
CA ALA A 5 -15.28 15.38 7.44
C ALA A 5 -14.61 16.38 6.48
N ARG A 6 -13.45 15.99 5.95
CA ARG A 6 -12.58 16.83 5.13
C ARG A 6 -12.47 16.27 3.73
N ARG A 7 -12.06 17.10 2.77
CA ARG A 7 -11.65 16.60 1.46
C ARG A 7 -10.24 16.03 1.55
N LEU A 8 -9.90 15.09 0.66
CA LEU A 8 -8.58 14.43 0.68
C LEU A 8 -7.42 15.44 0.47
N ASP A 9 -7.66 16.51 -0.28
CA ASP A 9 -6.70 17.61 -0.52
C ASP A 9 -6.53 18.57 0.65
N GLU A 10 -7.30 18.41 1.73
CA GLU A 10 -7.20 19.18 2.97
C GLU A 10 -6.52 18.39 4.09
N ILE A 11 -6.07 17.17 3.81
CA ILE A 11 -5.41 16.30 4.79
C ILE A 11 -3.95 16.69 4.94
N GLU A 12 -3.53 16.81 6.18
CA GLU A 12 -2.11 16.86 6.54
C GLU A 12 -1.54 15.45 6.57
N PHE A 13 -0.56 15.18 5.70
CA PHE A 13 0.15 13.91 5.63
C PHE A 13 1.39 13.94 6.52
N ASP A 14 1.50 12.97 7.42
CA ASP A 14 2.58 12.89 8.38
C ASP A 14 3.78 12.10 7.82
N ASN A 15 3.56 11.01 7.08
CA ASN A 15 4.61 10.22 6.41
C ASN A 15 5.74 9.74 7.35
N LEU A 16 5.36 9.21 8.51
CA LEU A 16 6.27 8.65 9.51
C LEU A 16 7.22 7.59 8.92
N PHE A 17 6.74 6.64 8.12
CA PHE A 17 7.57 5.59 7.52
C PHE A 17 8.73 6.19 6.71
N VAL A 18 8.41 7.17 5.85
CA VAL A 18 9.38 7.87 5.00
C VAL A 18 10.40 8.66 5.83
N ARG A 19 9.95 9.38 6.87
CA ARG A 19 10.84 10.16 7.73
C ARG A 19 11.72 9.30 8.65
N SER A 20 11.27 8.09 8.99
CA SER A 20 11.97 7.23 9.95
C SER A 20 12.95 6.26 9.31
N LEU A 21 12.65 5.73 8.13
CA LEU A 21 13.41 4.64 7.50
C LEU A 21 14.23 5.14 6.30
N PRO A 22 15.36 4.49 5.97
CA PRO A 22 16.22 4.93 4.87
C PRO A 22 15.56 4.72 3.51
N ALA A 23 15.59 5.76 2.68
CA ALA A 23 15.23 5.71 1.27
C ALA A 23 16.37 5.14 0.43
N ASP A 24 16.02 4.49 -0.67
CA ASP A 24 16.93 4.21 -1.78
C ASP A 24 17.42 5.55 -2.37
N PRO A 25 18.74 5.79 -2.43
CA PRO A 25 19.29 7.04 -2.93
C PRO A 25 19.20 7.17 -4.46
N SER A 26 18.90 6.08 -5.17
CA SER A 26 18.88 6.07 -6.63
C SER A 26 17.58 6.64 -7.21
N ALA A 27 17.73 7.51 -8.22
CA ALA A 27 16.63 8.02 -9.02
C ALA A 27 16.23 7.07 -10.18
N ASP A 28 16.93 5.94 -10.36
CA ASP A 28 16.62 4.98 -11.42
C ASP A 28 15.37 4.16 -11.09
N MET A 29 14.29 4.41 -11.84
CA MET A 29 12.99 3.74 -11.69
C MET A 29 12.84 2.45 -12.50
N ARG A 30 13.89 2.03 -13.24
CA ARG A 30 13.87 0.72 -13.91
C ARG A 30 13.86 -0.39 -12.86
N SER A 31 13.30 -1.54 -13.22
CA SER A 31 13.34 -2.68 -12.30
C SER A 31 14.77 -3.12 -12.03
N ARG A 32 15.13 -3.18 -10.74
CA ARG A 32 16.47 -3.53 -10.28
C ARG A 32 16.45 -4.01 -8.83
N PRO A 33 17.50 -4.72 -8.38
CA PRO A 33 17.74 -4.92 -6.96
C PRO A 33 17.97 -3.57 -6.25
N VAL A 34 17.32 -3.40 -5.10
CA VAL A 34 17.55 -2.32 -4.14
C VAL A 34 18.21 -2.92 -2.90
N ILE A 35 19.21 -2.26 -2.34
CA ILE A 35 19.91 -2.67 -1.12
C ILE A 35 20.04 -1.47 -0.17
N ASP A 36 20.28 -1.73 1.12
CA ASP A 36 20.52 -0.70 2.14
C ASP A 36 19.40 0.35 2.29
N ALA A 37 18.17 -0.01 1.90
CA ALA A 37 17.01 0.86 1.96
C ALA A 37 15.73 0.08 2.33
N SER A 38 14.75 0.78 2.89
CA SER A 38 13.42 0.23 3.20
C SER A 38 12.39 0.51 2.11
N TYR A 39 12.60 1.54 1.29
CA TYR A 39 11.70 1.94 0.21
C TYR A 39 12.44 2.72 -0.87
N THR A 40 11.81 2.89 -2.02
CA THR A 40 12.21 3.86 -3.04
C THR A 40 11.08 4.89 -3.18
N LEU A 41 11.42 6.19 -3.21
CA LEU A 41 10.45 7.23 -3.56
C LEU A 41 9.97 6.97 -4.99
N THR A 42 8.66 6.86 -5.19
CA THR A 42 8.10 6.43 -6.47
C THR A 42 6.77 7.12 -6.69
N SER A 43 6.71 7.96 -7.72
CA SER A 43 5.46 8.59 -8.12
C SER A 43 4.56 7.61 -8.87
N PRO A 44 3.23 7.63 -8.65
CA PRO A 44 2.29 6.92 -9.50
C PRO A 44 2.42 7.31 -10.97
N THR A 45 2.07 6.39 -11.87
CA THR A 45 1.97 6.65 -13.30
C THR A 45 0.52 7.02 -13.63
N PRO A 46 0.27 8.25 -14.14
CA PRO A 46 -1.08 8.71 -14.49
C PRO A 46 -1.82 7.76 -15.43
N VAL A 47 -3.14 7.85 -15.39
CA VAL A 47 -4.06 7.06 -16.23
C VAL A 47 -4.95 7.94 -17.10
N ALA A 48 -5.49 7.38 -18.18
CA ALA A 48 -6.16 8.17 -19.23
C ALA A 48 -7.45 8.88 -18.78
N ALA A 49 -8.32 8.20 -18.03
CA ALA A 49 -9.64 8.72 -17.65
C ALA A 49 -10.05 8.19 -16.27
N PRO A 50 -9.53 8.77 -15.17
CA PRO A 50 -9.83 8.32 -13.83
C PRO A 50 -11.30 8.56 -13.46
N GLU A 51 -12.00 7.51 -13.04
CA GLU A 51 -13.41 7.57 -12.68
C GLU A 51 -13.71 6.74 -11.43
N LEU A 52 -14.29 7.36 -10.39
CA LEU A 52 -14.66 6.64 -9.18
C LEU A 52 -15.81 5.67 -9.45
N LEU A 53 -15.58 4.37 -9.19
CA LEU A 53 -16.56 3.30 -9.32
C LEU A 53 -17.18 2.91 -7.99
N ALA A 54 -16.37 2.82 -6.93
CA ALA A 54 -16.84 2.50 -5.59
C ALA A 54 -16.07 3.24 -4.50
N TRP A 55 -16.72 3.44 -3.36
CA TRP A 55 -16.22 4.12 -2.17
C TRP A 55 -16.75 3.42 -0.93
N SER A 56 -15.90 3.21 0.09
CA SER A 56 -16.35 2.72 1.39
C SER A 56 -16.75 3.91 2.28
N ASP A 57 -18.05 4.14 2.44
CA ASP A 57 -18.56 5.25 3.27
C ASP A 57 -18.17 5.08 4.75
N VAL A 58 -18.14 3.83 5.24
CA VAL A 58 -17.73 3.51 6.62
C VAL A 58 -16.26 3.84 6.84
N LEU A 59 -15.38 3.44 5.92
CA LEU A 59 -13.96 3.76 6.04
C LEU A 59 -13.70 5.25 5.81
N GLY A 60 -14.38 5.88 4.86
CA GLY A 60 -14.33 7.33 4.65
C GLY A 60 -14.67 8.09 5.93
N ALA A 61 -15.75 7.72 6.61
CA ALA A 61 -16.11 8.32 7.90
C ALA A 61 -15.06 8.09 8.99
N GLN A 62 -14.49 6.87 9.10
CA GLN A 62 -13.42 6.58 10.05
C GLN A 62 -12.18 7.46 9.80
N LEU A 63 -11.80 7.65 8.54
CA LEU A 63 -10.70 8.51 8.13
C LEU A 63 -11.03 10.02 8.25
N GLY A 64 -12.30 10.37 8.45
CA GLY A 64 -12.76 11.76 8.45
C GLY A 64 -12.74 12.37 7.06
N LEU A 65 -13.04 11.57 6.03
CA LEU A 65 -13.05 11.95 4.62
C LEU A 65 -14.46 11.98 4.04
N HIS A 66 -14.74 13.03 3.27
CA HIS A 66 -15.92 13.07 2.42
C HIS A 66 -15.72 12.22 1.17
N ARG A 67 -16.79 11.53 0.76
CA ARG A 67 -16.85 10.89 -0.55
C ARG A 67 -16.71 11.97 -1.64
N PRO A 68 -15.72 11.87 -2.53
CA PRO A 68 -15.58 12.84 -3.61
C PRO A 68 -16.64 12.62 -4.68
N ALA A 69 -16.85 13.64 -5.53
CA ALA A 69 -17.61 13.48 -6.76
C ALA A 69 -16.93 12.46 -7.68
N ARG A 70 -17.67 11.94 -8.67
CA ARG A 70 -17.20 10.86 -9.55
C ARG A 70 -15.90 11.22 -10.30
N ILE A 71 -15.76 12.49 -10.67
CA ILE A 71 -14.57 13.11 -11.26
C ILE A 71 -14.25 14.31 -10.36
N ASP A 72 -13.09 14.27 -9.71
CA ASP A 72 -12.67 15.24 -8.71
C ASP A 72 -11.14 15.17 -8.52
N ALA A 73 -10.52 16.22 -7.99
CA ALA A 73 -9.07 16.22 -7.68
C ALA A 73 -8.67 15.11 -6.69
N ALA A 74 -9.56 14.74 -5.75
CA ALA A 74 -9.34 13.60 -4.86
C ALA A 74 -9.38 12.28 -5.64
N VAL A 75 -10.22 12.14 -6.66
CA VAL A 75 -10.25 10.95 -7.53
C VAL A 75 -8.99 10.88 -8.38
N GLU A 76 -8.50 12.01 -8.90
CA GLU A 76 -7.20 12.05 -9.58
C GLU A 76 -6.06 11.59 -8.66
N ALA A 77 -6.08 11.99 -7.38
CA ALA A 77 -5.10 11.51 -6.41
C ALA A 77 -5.22 10.00 -6.13
N LEU A 78 -6.45 9.51 -5.95
CA LEU A 78 -6.75 8.08 -5.75
C LEU A 78 -6.49 7.23 -7.01
N ALA A 79 -6.33 7.84 -8.18
CA ALA A 79 -5.93 7.22 -9.43
C ALA A 79 -4.43 7.37 -9.74
N GLY A 80 -3.69 8.13 -8.94
CA GLY A 80 -2.27 8.42 -9.21
C GLY A 80 -2.04 9.47 -10.31
N ASN A 81 -3.05 10.24 -10.70
CA ASN A 81 -2.91 11.36 -11.65
C ASN A 81 -2.44 12.64 -10.97
N ARG A 82 -2.59 12.73 -9.64
CA ARG A 82 -2.23 13.93 -8.87
C ARG A 82 -1.56 13.53 -7.56
N ILE A 83 -0.46 14.19 -7.22
CA ILE A 83 0.14 14.12 -5.88
C ILE A 83 -0.35 15.36 -5.12
N LEU A 84 -1.04 15.14 -4.01
CA LEU A 84 -1.56 16.21 -3.16
C LEU A 84 -0.47 16.77 -2.25
N SER A 85 -0.70 17.97 -1.72
CA SER A 85 0.24 18.61 -0.80
C SER A 85 0.55 17.69 0.39
N GLY A 86 1.84 17.54 0.72
CA GLY A 86 2.30 16.72 1.83
C GLY A 86 2.44 15.22 1.53
N MET A 87 1.86 14.69 0.44
CA MET A 87 2.09 13.28 0.06
C MET A 87 3.58 13.04 -0.26
N GLN A 88 4.10 11.89 0.17
CA GLN A 88 5.44 11.43 -0.16
C GLN A 88 5.37 10.01 -0.72
N PRO A 89 5.03 9.86 -2.01
CA PRO A 89 4.78 8.54 -2.57
C PRO A 89 6.00 7.64 -2.58
N TYR A 90 5.84 6.39 -2.13
CA TYR A 90 6.90 5.39 -2.11
C TYR A 90 6.41 3.99 -2.46
N ALA A 91 7.34 3.15 -2.89
CA ALA A 91 7.17 1.71 -3.00
C ALA A 91 8.10 1.01 -1.99
N ALA A 92 7.59 0.08 -1.19
CA ALA A 92 8.38 -0.57 -0.14
C ALA A 92 9.22 -1.73 -0.69
N ARG A 93 10.41 -1.92 -0.13
CA ARG A 93 11.27 -3.09 -0.40
C ARG A 93 10.93 -4.20 0.60
N TYR A 94 10.69 -5.38 0.08
CA TYR A 94 10.61 -6.62 0.86
C TYR A 94 11.03 -7.81 0.01
N GLY A 95 11.28 -8.94 0.65
CA GLY A 95 11.50 -10.24 0.01
C GLY A 95 10.41 -11.21 0.44
N GLY A 96 10.68 -12.49 0.30
CA GLY A 96 9.85 -13.50 0.93
C GLY A 96 9.92 -14.86 0.26
N HIS A 97 9.38 -15.85 0.98
CA HIS A 97 9.19 -17.19 0.46
C HIS A 97 7.89 -17.27 -0.34
N GLN A 98 7.97 -17.66 -1.61
CA GLN A 98 6.79 -17.96 -2.44
C GLN A 98 6.73 -19.48 -2.65
N PHE A 99 5.61 -20.08 -2.25
CA PHE A 99 5.41 -21.54 -2.33
C PHE A 99 6.57 -22.33 -1.69
N GLY A 100 7.02 -21.90 -0.50
CA GLY A 100 8.10 -22.55 0.26
C GLY A 100 9.53 -22.27 -0.23
N ASN A 101 9.71 -21.51 -1.33
CA ASN A 101 11.02 -21.22 -1.90
C ASN A 101 11.38 -19.74 -1.73
N TRP A 102 12.64 -19.44 -1.40
CA TRP A 102 13.11 -18.06 -1.34
C TRP A 102 13.03 -17.41 -2.71
N ALA A 103 12.19 -16.37 -2.85
CA ALA A 103 11.96 -15.69 -4.12
C ALA A 103 12.90 -14.50 -4.35
N GLY A 104 13.85 -14.27 -3.44
CA GLY A 104 14.72 -13.10 -3.47
C GLY A 104 13.96 -11.82 -3.19
N GLN A 105 14.41 -10.73 -3.82
CA GLN A 105 13.78 -9.43 -3.67
C GLN A 105 12.45 -9.36 -4.43
N LEU A 106 11.40 -9.04 -3.68
CA LEU A 106 10.07 -8.69 -4.17
C LEU A 106 9.93 -7.16 -4.10
N GLY A 107 9.11 -6.66 -3.19
CA GLY A 107 8.78 -5.25 -3.05
C GLY A 107 7.44 -4.91 -3.67
N ASP A 108 7.03 -3.67 -3.49
CA ASP A 108 5.78 -3.15 -4.03
C ASP A 108 5.89 -2.92 -5.54
N GLY A 109 5.83 -4.02 -6.30
CA GLY A 109 6.02 -4.02 -7.76
C GLY A 109 4.83 -3.50 -8.57
N ARG A 110 3.70 -3.20 -7.92
CA ARG A 110 2.52 -2.56 -8.53
C ARG A 110 1.71 -1.78 -7.51
N ALA A 111 2.33 -1.44 -6.39
CA ALA A 111 1.70 -0.71 -5.30
C ALA A 111 2.57 0.50 -4.96
N ILE A 112 1.92 1.61 -4.64
CA ILE A 112 2.59 2.85 -4.26
C ILE A 112 1.79 3.42 -3.09
N THR A 113 2.43 3.56 -1.94
CA THR A 113 1.86 4.26 -0.79
C THR A 113 1.96 5.76 -1.06
N LEU A 114 0.85 6.49 -0.99
CA LEU A 114 0.81 7.94 -1.21
C LEU A 114 1.33 8.73 0.00
N GLY A 115 1.04 8.21 1.18
CA GLY A 115 1.41 8.81 2.45
C GLY A 115 0.62 8.24 3.62
N GLU A 116 0.89 8.80 4.80
CA GLU A 116 0.25 8.43 6.06
C GLU A 116 -0.56 9.61 6.61
N MET A 117 -1.80 9.33 7.02
CA MET A 117 -2.68 10.31 7.67
C MET A 117 -3.10 9.85 9.06
N ILE A 118 -3.60 10.77 9.87
CA ILE A 118 -4.22 10.47 11.17
C ILE A 118 -5.74 10.45 11.01
N ASP A 119 -6.37 9.34 11.41
CA ASP A 119 -7.81 9.14 11.35
C ASP A 119 -8.55 9.84 12.51
N THR A 120 -9.88 9.74 12.52
CA THR A 120 -10.72 10.40 13.54
C THR A 120 -10.54 9.84 14.96
N ALA A 121 -9.93 8.66 15.09
CA ALA A 121 -9.58 8.02 16.37
C ALA A 121 -8.13 8.29 16.78
N GLY A 122 -7.43 9.18 16.07
CA GLY A 122 -6.02 9.49 16.33
C GLY A 122 -5.06 8.37 15.90
N GLN A 123 -5.53 7.40 15.11
CA GLN A 123 -4.70 6.30 14.62
C GLN A 123 -4.10 6.66 13.26
N ARG A 124 -2.86 6.23 13.06
CA ARG A 124 -2.18 6.38 11.77
C ARG A 124 -2.71 5.37 10.76
N GLN A 125 -2.91 5.84 9.53
CA GLN A 125 -3.35 5.01 8.40
C GLN A 125 -2.50 5.33 7.18
N GLU A 126 -1.93 4.30 6.57
CA GLU A 126 -1.25 4.35 5.27
C GLU A 126 -2.29 4.26 4.14
N LEU A 127 -2.20 5.14 3.14
CA LEU A 127 -3.00 5.07 1.90
C LEU A 127 -2.16 4.50 0.77
N GLN A 128 -2.47 3.28 0.31
CA GLN A 128 -1.70 2.58 -0.73
C GLN A 128 -2.52 2.32 -1.99
N LEU A 129 -2.06 2.83 -3.13
CA LEU A 129 -2.67 2.57 -4.43
C LEU A 129 -2.10 1.31 -5.03
N LYS A 130 -2.95 0.33 -5.37
CA LYS A 130 -2.57 -0.88 -6.08
C LYS A 130 -3.04 -0.81 -7.53
N GLY A 131 -2.11 -1.02 -8.46
CA GLY A 131 -2.28 -0.78 -9.90
C GLY A 131 -1.76 0.59 -10.37
N ALA A 132 -1.06 1.32 -9.49
CA ALA A 132 -0.63 2.69 -9.69
C ALA A 132 0.55 2.88 -10.65
N GLY A 133 1.03 1.81 -11.30
CA GLY A 133 2.13 1.87 -12.25
C GLY A 133 3.36 1.08 -11.81
N PRO A 134 4.38 0.99 -12.68
CA PRO A 134 5.60 0.27 -12.40
C PRO A 134 6.47 1.00 -11.37
N THR A 135 7.29 0.21 -10.68
CA THR A 135 8.24 0.63 -9.64
C THR A 135 9.56 -0.14 -9.86
N PRO A 136 10.65 0.20 -9.15
CA PRO A 136 11.88 -0.60 -9.17
C PRO A 136 11.67 -2.09 -8.83
N TYR A 137 10.56 -2.41 -8.14
CA TYR A 137 10.19 -3.74 -7.68
C TYR A 137 9.26 -4.50 -8.64
N SER A 138 8.89 -3.93 -9.80
CA SER A 138 7.95 -4.55 -10.75
C SER A 138 8.46 -5.83 -11.40
N ARG A 139 9.77 -6.08 -11.36
CA ARG A 139 10.44 -7.19 -12.06
C ARG A 139 10.11 -7.14 -13.56
N ARG A 140 9.30 -8.09 -14.03
CA ARG A 140 8.86 -8.19 -15.44
C ARG A 140 7.41 -7.77 -15.65
N ALA A 141 6.72 -7.32 -14.61
CA ALA A 141 5.32 -6.91 -14.67
C ALA A 141 5.18 -5.43 -15.07
N ASP A 142 3.98 -5.06 -15.52
CA ASP A 142 3.65 -3.72 -15.99
C ASP A 142 3.27 -2.73 -14.87
N GLY A 143 3.17 -3.19 -13.62
CA GLY A 143 2.76 -2.36 -12.48
C GLY A 143 1.26 -2.02 -12.43
N ARG A 144 0.43 -2.59 -13.30
CA ARG A 144 -1.01 -2.29 -13.40
C ARG A 144 -1.89 -3.37 -12.77
N ALA A 145 -3.13 -3.01 -12.48
CA ALA A 145 -4.17 -3.93 -12.02
C ALA A 145 -5.41 -3.81 -12.92
N VAL A 146 -6.18 -4.91 -12.99
CA VAL A 146 -7.39 -5.00 -13.82
C VAL A 146 -8.63 -4.92 -12.94
N LEU A 147 -9.71 -4.39 -13.50
CA LEU A 147 -10.97 -4.13 -12.82
C LEU A 147 -11.50 -5.35 -12.07
N ARG A 148 -11.50 -6.52 -12.70
CA ARG A 148 -11.97 -7.77 -12.08
C ARG A 148 -11.23 -8.12 -10.78
N SER A 149 -9.90 -7.96 -10.77
CA SER A 149 -9.08 -8.23 -9.58
C SER A 149 -9.29 -7.18 -8.49
N SER A 150 -9.44 -5.91 -8.89
CA SER A 150 -9.61 -4.78 -7.97
C SER A 150 -11.01 -4.76 -7.34
N VAL A 151 -12.06 -5.13 -8.08
CA VAL A 151 -13.43 -5.31 -7.55
C VAL A 151 -13.45 -6.38 -6.47
N ARG A 152 -12.82 -7.54 -6.73
CA ARG A 152 -12.74 -8.62 -5.75
C ARG A 152 -12.03 -8.19 -4.48
N GLU A 153 -10.90 -7.48 -4.60
CA GLU A 153 -10.17 -6.99 -3.44
C GLU A 153 -10.98 -5.97 -2.65
N PHE A 154 -11.60 -4.98 -3.31
CA PHE A 154 -12.46 -4.01 -2.63
C PHE A 154 -13.59 -4.69 -1.84
N LEU A 155 -14.33 -5.59 -2.49
CA LEU A 155 -15.45 -6.29 -1.85
C LEU A 155 -14.99 -7.21 -0.72
N CYS A 156 -13.95 -8.02 -0.94
CA CYS A 156 -13.47 -8.93 0.10
C CYS A 156 -12.89 -8.19 1.30
N SER A 157 -12.12 -7.11 1.09
CA SER A 157 -11.58 -6.28 2.18
C SER A 157 -12.69 -5.76 3.10
N GLU A 158 -13.74 -5.17 2.52
CA GLU A 158 -14.82 -4.60 3.33
C GLU A 158 -15.74 -5.68 3.91
N ALA A 159 -15.97 -6.78 3.20
CA ALA A 159 -16.72 -7.92 3.73
C ALA A 159 -16.03 -8.52 4.96
N MET A 160 -14.71 -8.76 4.91
CA MET A 160 -13.94 -9.30 6.04
C MET A 160 -14.02 -8.37 7.27
N PHE A 161 -13.94 -7.05 7.05
CA PHE A 161 -14.11 -6.08 8.14
C PHE A 161 -15.50 -6.17 8.78
N HIS A 162 -16.56 -6.22 7.97
CA HIS A 162 -17.93 -6.34 8.49
C HIS A 162 -18.22 -7.70 9.15
N LEU A 163 -17.43 -8.72 8.84
CA LEU A 163 -17.43 -10.01 9.54
C LEU A 163 -16.61 -10.00 10.85
N GLY A 164 -15.95 -8.88 11.18
CA GLY A 164 -15.12 -8.75 12.38
C GLY A 164 -13.74 -9.41 12.25
N ILE A 165 -13.29 -9.71 11.03
CA ILE A 165 -11.99 -10.34 10.78
C ILE A 165 -10.95 -9.26 10.46
N PRO A 166 -9.79 -9.23 11.15
CA PRO A 166 -8.72 -8.28 10.85
C PRO A 166 -8.29 -8.33 9.38
N THR A 167 -8.29 -7.18 8.71
CA THR A 167 -8.04 -7.09 7.27
C THR A 167 -7.54 -5.70 6.89
N THR A 168 -6.78 -5.60 5.79
CA THR A 168 -6.58 -4.32 5.13
C THR A 168 -7.90 -3.86 4.53
N ARG A 169 -8.21 -2.57 4.66
CA ARG A 169 -9.45 -1.96 4.21
C ARG A 169 -9.31 -1.43 2.78
N ALA A 170 -10.43 -1.20 2.10
CA ALA A 170 -10.44 -0.63 0.75
C ALA A 170 -11.29 0.65 0.71
N LEU A 171 -10.65 1.79 0.49
CA LEU A 171 -11.30 3.11 0.50
C LEU A 171 -12.03 3.39 -0.80
N SER A 172 -11.37 3.17 -1.93
CA SER A 172 -11.90 3.49 -3.25
C SER A 172 -11.50 2.48 -4.31
N LEU A 173 -12.34 2.39 -5.35
CA LEU A 173 -12.05 1.71 -6.59
C LEU A 173 -12.23 2.70 -7.74
N VAL A 174 -11.20 2.89 -8.54
CA VAL A 174 -11.15 3.86 -9.65
C VAL A 174 -10.89 3.13 -10.96
N ALA A 175 -11.74 3.35 -11.97
CA ALA A 175 -11.49 2.94 -13.35
C ALA A 175 -10.41 3.86 -13.94
N THR A 176 -9.49 3.29 -14.73
CA THR A 176 -8.36 4.06 -15.27
C THR A 176 -8.61 4.62 -16.66
N GLY A 177 -9.57 4.06 -17.41
CA GLY A 177 -9.73 4.30 -18.85
C GLY A 177 -8.71 3.56 -19.72
N ASP A 178 -7.68 2.95 -19.12
CA ASP A 178 -6.66 2.19 -19.82
C ASP A 178 -7.08 0.73 -20.02
N GLN A 179 -6.53 0.08 -21.04
CA GLN A 179 -6.59 -1.36 -21.22
C GLN A 179 -5.28 -2.01 -20.75
N VAL A 180 -5.39 -3.16 -20.09
CA VAL A 180 -4.26 -3.88 -19.50
C VAL A 180 -4.30 -5.32 -19.99
N VAL A 181 -3.20 -5.79 -20.57
CA VAL A 181 -3.11 -7.15 -21.10
C VAL A 181 -2.97 -8.16 -19.96
N ARG A 182 -3.87 -9.13 -19.86
CA ARG A 182 -3.78 -10.22 -18.89
C ARG A 182 -4.16 -11.54 -19.54
N ASP A 183 -3.44 -12.57 -19.15
CA ASP A 183 -3.87 -13.95 -19.34
C ASP A 183 -4.67 -14.34 -18.09
N MET A 184 -6.00 -14.29 -18.19
CA MET A 184 -6.89 -14.50 -17.05
C MET A 184 -6.84 -15.94 -16.52
N PHE A 185 -6.63 -16.91 -17.42
CA PHE A 185 -6.68 -18.34 -17.10
C PHE A 185 -5.29 -18.99 -17.05
N TYR A 186 -4.23 -18.23 -17.32
CA TYR A 186 -2.86 -18.73 -17.41
C TYR A 186 -2.71 -19.84 -18.47
N ASP A 187 -3.46 -19.74 -19.57
CA ASP A 187 -3.53 -20.73 -20.65
C ASP A 187 -2.72 -20.33 -21.89
N GLY A 188 -2.06 -19.16 -21.86
CA GLY A 188 -1.27 -18.63 -22.96
C GLY A 188 -2.04 -17.71 -23.90
N HIS A 189 -3.30 -17.37 -23.61
CA HIS A 189 -4.15 -16.51 -24.44
C HIS A 189 -4.45 -15.17 -23.76
N PRO A 190 -3.52 -14.19 -23.81
CA PRO A 190 -3.71 -12.90 -23.17
C PRO A 190 -4.74 -12.03 -23.91
N GLU A 191 -5.61 -11.37 -23.13
CA GLU A 191 -6.63 -10.45 -23.61
C GLU A 191 -6.51 -9.08 -22.92
N TYR A 192 -7.12 -8.07 -23.52
CA TYR A 192 -7.25 -6.76 -22.88
C TYR A 192 -8.36 -6.78 -21.83
N GLU A 193 -8.04 -6.42 -20.60
CA GLU A 193 -9.00 -6.16 -19.53
C GLU A 193 -8.98 -4.66 -19.16
N PRO A 194 -10.12 -4.07 -18.73
CA PRO A 194 -10.14 -2.71 -18.21
C PRO A 194 -9.22 -2.55 -17.00
N GLY A 195 -8.40 -1.51 -16.99
CA GLY A 195 -7.54 -1.16 -15.87
C GLY A 195 -8.32 -0.57 -14.69
N ALA A 196 -7.84 -0.81 -13.47
CA ALA A 196 -8.40 -0.23 -12.26
C ALA A 196 -7.34 -0.04 -11.18
N ILE A 197 -7.57 0.93 -10.30
CA ILE A 197 -6.76 1.19 -9.12
C ILE A 197 -7.64 1.06 -7.88
N VAL A 198 -7.16 0.34 -6.86
CA VAL A 198 -7.78 0.27 -5.54
C VAL A 198 -6.92 1.01 -4.52
N CYS A 199 -7.53 1.91 -3.75
CA CYS A 199 -6.87 2.53 -2.60
C CYS A 199 -7.09 1.64 -1.37
N ARG A 200 -6.02 0.97 -0.95
CA ARG A 200 -5.95 0.14 0.25
C ARG A 200 -5.57 1.02 1.44
N VAL A 201 -6.12 0.69 2.60
CA VAL A 201 -5.84 1.41 3.86
C VAL A 201 -5.52 0.42 4.96
N ALA A 202 -4.45 0.70 5.70
CA ALA A 202 -4.06 -0.09 6.86
C ALA A 202 -3.22 0.75 7.83
N PRO A 203 -3.17 0.38 9.12
CA PRO A 203 -2.22 1.00 10.05
C PRO A 203 -0.76 0.78 9.66
N SER A 204 -0.46 -0.33 8.96
CA SER A 204 0.84 -0.59 8.36
C SER A 204 0.76 -1.55 7.18
N PHE A 205 1.63 -1.37 6.18
CA PHE A 205 1.87 -2.37 5.11
C PHE A 205 3.15 -3.19 5.30
N VAL A 206 3.80 -3.11 6.47
CA VAL A 206 4.94 -3.97 6.84
C VAL A 206 4.51 -5.45 6.88
N ARG A 207 5.43 -6.33 6.49
CA ARG A 207 5.23 -7.78 6.30
C ARG A 207 6.44 -8.53 6.84
N PHE A 208 6.32 -9.83 7.09
CA PHE A 208 7.47 -10.68 7.45
C PHE A 208 8.60 -10.58 6.42
N GLY A 209 8.27 -10.51 5.14
CA GLY A 209 9.20 -10.30 4.03
C GLY A 209 10.08 -9.05 4.13
N HIS A 210 9.67 -8.01 4.86
CA HIS A 210 10.51 -6.84 5.11
C HIS A 210 11.67 -7.18 6.04
N PHE A 211 11.47 -8.09 7.00
CA PHE A 211 12.56 -8.56 7.87
C PHE A 211 13.41 -9.61 7.18
N GLU A 212 12.80 -10.49 6.38
CA GLU A 212 13.50 -11.55 5.66
C GLU A 212 14.50 -10.99 4.64
N ILE A 213 14.14 -9.94 3.88
CA ILE A 213 15.07 -9.37 2.89
C ILE A 213 16.32 -8.79 3.54
N LEU A 214 16.15 -8.08 4.67
CA LEU A 214 17.25 -7.46 5.40
C LEU A 214 18.17 -8.53 6.00
N ALA A 215 17.59 -9.60 6.57
CA ALA A 215 18.37 -10.76 7.03
C ALA A 215 19.15 -11.42 5.89
N SER A 216 18.52 -11.64 4.74
CA SER A 216 19.14 -12.33 3.60
C SER A 216 20.28 -11.54 2.94
N HIS A 217 20.35 -10.22 3.19
CA HIS A 217 21.40 -9.33 2.73
C HIS A 217 22.39 -8.95 3.85
N GLU A 218 22.27 -9.55 5.04
CA GLU A 218 23.09 -9.23 6.23
C GLU A 218 22.98 -7.76 6.69
N GLU A 219 21.87 -7.08 6.36
CA GLU A 219 21.60 -5.67 6.71
C GLU A 219 21.02 -5.55 8.14
N LEU A 220 21.74 -6.12 9.13
CA LEU A 220 21.23 -6.33 10.49
C LEU A 220 20.89 -5.03 11.25
N ASP A 221 21.62 -3.95 11.00
CA ASP A 221 21.33 -2.66 11.64
C ASP A 221 20.04 -2.04 11.12
N LEU A 222 19.79 -2.15 9.81
CA LEU A 222 18.51 -1.74 9.23
C LEU A 222 17.37 -2.64 9.70
N GLN A 223 17.62 -3.94 9.84
CA GLN A 223 16.65 -4.88 10.40
C GLN A 223 16.26 -4.50 11.84
N ARG A 224 17.24 -4.19 12.70
CA ARG A 224 17.01 -3.73 14.07
C ARG A 224 16.21 -2.43 14.08
N LYS A 225 16.58 -1.46 13.25
CA LYS A 225 15.87 -0.19 13.11
C LYS A 225 14.41 -0.38 12.69
N LEU A 226 14.14 -1.27 11.73
CA LEU A 226 12.78 -1.61 11.31
C LEU A 226 12.00 -2.27 12.46
N ALA A 227 12.60 -3.20 13.20
CA ALA A 227 11.95 -3.87 14.33
C ALA A 227 11.59 -2.88 15.44
N GLU A 228 12.53 -2.03 15.83
CA GLU A 228 12.32 -0.97 16.82
C GLU A 228 11.21 0.00 16.38
N TRP A 229 11.22 0.38 15.10
CA TRP A 229 10.18 1.23 14.53
C TRP A 229 8.80 0.57 14.60
N VAL A 230 8.67 -0.70 14.21
CA VAL A 230 7.39 -1.44 14.27
C VAL A 230 6.91 -1.60 15.70
N MET A 231 7.79 -2.00 16.63
CA MET A 231 7.45 -2.16 18.04
C MET A 231 6.93 -0.84 18.64
N THR A 232 7.65 0.26 18.38
CA THR A 232 7.32 1.58 18.93
C THR A 232 5.95 2.07 18.47
N HIS A 233 5.61 1.88 17.19
CA HIS A 233 4.43 2.52 16.60
C HIS A 233 3.20 1.61 16.46
N HIS A 234 3.38 0.29 16.47
CA HIS A 234 2.28 -0.66 16.25
C HIS A 234 2.05 -1.62 17.43
N PHE A 235 2.97 -1.67 18.40
CA PHE A 235 2.88 -2.51 19.59
C PHE A 235 3.18 -1.73 20.88
N PRO A 236 2.46 -0.61 21.14
CA PRO A 236 2.71 0.18 22.33
C PRO A 236 2.54 -0.66 23.60
N GLY A 237 3.48 -0.53 24.53
CA GLY A 237 3.52 -1.29 25.78
C GLY A 237 4.29 -2.61 25.71
N ILE A 238 4.70 -3.06 24.52
CA ILE A 238 5.63 -4.20 24.38
C ILE A 238 7.07 -3.69 24.42
N THR A 239 7.87 -4.18 25.36
CA THR A 239 9.23 -3.68 25.62
C THR A 239 10.36 -4.65 25.24
N SER A 240 10.04 -5.89 24.84
CA SER A 240 11.05 -6.89 24.46
C SER A 240 10.76 -7.52 23.10
N PRO A 241 11.78 -7.88 22.31
CA PRO A 241 11.59 -8.60 21.05
C PRO A 241 10.89 -9.96 21.20
N ALA A 242 11.11 -10.64 22.32
CA ALA A 242 10.50 -11.94 22.59
C ALA A 242 8.98 -11.80 22.79
N ASP A 243 8.54 -10.83 23.60
CA ASP A 243 7.12 -10.55 23.81
C ASP A 243 6.45 -10.05 22.54
N TRP A 244 7.17 -9.24 21.75
CA TRP A 244 6.69 -8.77 20.45
C TRP A 244 6.46 -9.92 19.48
N PHE A 245 7.41 -10.86 19.37
CA PHE A 245 7.25 -12.04 18.54
C PHE A 245 6.11 -12.94 19.03
N ALA A 246 5.97 -13.13 20.34
CA ALA A 246 4.85 -13.87 20.92
C ALA A 246 3.48 -13.24 20.56
N GLU A 247 3.38 -11.91 20.60
CA GLU A 247 2.18 -11.18 20.19
C GLU A 247 1.89 -11.32 18.69
N ILE A 248 2.93 -11.29 17.83
CA ILE A 248 2.77 -11.57 16.40
C ILE A 248 2.20 -12.98 16.18
N CYS A 249 2.75 -13.99 16.87
CA CYS A 249 2.25 -15.35 16.81
C CYS A 249 0.78 -15.43 17.26
N ARG A 250 0.43 -14.77 18.37
CA ARG A 250 -0.94 -14.74 18.90
C ARG A 250 -1.92 -14.10 17.90
N ARG A 251 -1.55 -12.99 17.26
CA ARG A 251 -2.39 -12.32 16.26
C ARG A 251 -2.49 -13.07 14.94
N THR A 252 -1.56 -13.97 14.64
CA THR A 252 -1.54 -14.78 13.41
C THR A 252 -2.28 -16.10 13.57
N ALA A 253 -2.41 -16.62 14.80
CA ALA A 253 -3.04 -17.92 15.07
C ALA A 253 -4.58 -17.93 14.95
N VAL A 254 -5.21 -16.77 14.75
CA VAL A 254 -6.67 -16.60 14.68
C VAL A 254 -7.24 -16.72 13.27
#